data_AF-A0A4Y2C8V2-F1
#
_entry.id   AF-A0A4Y2C8V2-F1
#
_cell.length_a   1.000
_cell.length_b   1.000
_cell.length_c   1.000
_cell.angle_alpha   90.00
_cell.angle_beta   90.00
_cell.angle_gamma   90.00
#
_symmetry.space_group_name_H-M   'P 1'
#
loop_
_entity.id
_entity.type
_entity.pdbx_description
1 polymer ?
#
loop_
_entity_poly.entity_id
_entity_poly.type
_entity_poly.pdbx_seq_one_letter_code
_entity_poly.pdbx_strand_id
1 'polypeptide(L)'
;MEALKAQRKSLRTAFTVAAKSVKQHLENLESDGKDLGKLSSLYSQVDDKFSRLEVIQKEITSLLLENTSTHSEFEADFEAAESYRDNYLDLKTKVEASLKSSRGLFNALQWTMHRNSSCRNLS
;
A
#
# COMPACT_ATOMS: atom_id res chain seq x y z
N MET A 1 -19.38 -19.68 7.83
CA MET A 1 -18.19 -19.70 6.95
C MET A 1 -18.42 -18.98 5.63
N GLU A 2 -19.52 -19.23 4.91
CA GLU A 2 -19.82 -18.58 3.62
C GLU A 2 -19.84 -17.04 3.64
N ALA A 3 -20.39 -16.42 4.69
CA ALA A 3 -20.37 -14.96 4.85
C ALA A 3 -18.95 -14.38 4.90
N LEU A 4 -18.03 -15.03 5.63
CA LEU A 4 -16.62 -14.60 5.72
C LEU A 4 -15.89 -14.79 4.39
N LYS A 5 -16.14 -15.90 3.69
CA LYS A 5 -15.60 -16.14 2.33
C LYS A 5 -16.07 -15.05 1.34
N ALA A 6 -17.36 -14.69 1.37
CA ALA A 6 -17.93 -13.63 0.56
C ALA A 6 -17.33 -12.26 0.90
N GLN A 7 -17.17 -11.96 2.19
CA GLN A 7 -16.55 -10.73 2.67
C GLN A 7 -15.09 -10.61 2.23
N ARG A 8 -14.30 -11.68 2.38
CA ARG A 8 -12.91 -11.77 1.89
C ARG A 8 -12.84 -11.49 0.39
N LYS A 9 -13.70 -12.12 -0.42
CA LYS A 9 -13.74 -11.92 -1.87
C LYS A 9 -14.04 -10.46 -2.24
N SER A 10 -15.02 -9.86 -1.58
CA SER A 10 -15.38 -8.44 -1.77
C SER A 10 -14.20 -7.52 -1.42
N LEU A 11 -13.57 -7.73 -0.26
CA LEU A 11 -12.42 -6.95 0.18
C LEU A 11 -11.20 -7.10 -0.73
N ARG A 12 -10.93 -8.31 -1.25
CA ARG A 12 -9.83 -8.53 -2.20
C ARG A 12 -10.02 -7.73 -3.49
N THR A 13 -11.24 -7.69 -4.01
CA THR A 13 -11.58 -6.85 -5.16
C THR A 13 -11.37 -5.38 -4.86
N ALA A 14 -11.88 -4.90 -3.72
CA ALA A 14 -11.73 -3.50 -3.31
C ALA A 14 -10.26 -3.11 -3.07
N PHE A 15 -9.48 -3.99 -2.44
CA PHE A 15 -8.03 -3.83 -2.27
C PHE A 15 -7.33 -3.74 -3.62
N THR A 16 -7.65 -4.63 -4.57
CA THR A 16 -7.02 -4.66 -5.89
C THR A 16 -7.28 -3.37 -6.66
N VAL A 17 -8.51 -2.83 -6.59
CA VAL A 17 -8.87 -1.55 -7.21
C VAL A 17 -8.07 -0.41 -6.58
N ALA A 18 -8.03 -0.32 -5.25
CA ALA A 18 -7.27 0.72 -4.55
C ALA A 18 -5.76 0.62 -4.82
N ALA A 19 -5.21 -0.59 -4.84
CA ALA A 19 -3.81 -0.87 -5.17
C ALA A 19 -3.44 -0.38 -6.58
N LYS A 20 -4.31 -0.63 -7.57
CA LYS A 20 -4.13 -0.10 -8.93
C LYS A 20 -4.11 1.43 -8.95
N SER A 21 -5.00 2.08 -8.18
CA SER A 21 -5.00 3.54 -8.07
C SER A 21 -3.70 4.08 -7.47
N VAL A 22 -3.13 3.42 -6.46
CA VAL A 22 -1.81 3.81 -5.91
C VAL A 22 -0.71 3.64 -6.94
N LYS A 23 -0.67 2.52 -7.69
CA LYS A 23 0.34 2.29 -8.75
C LYS A 23 0.30 3.38 -9.82
N GLN A 24 -0.89 3.66 -10.36
CA GLN A 24 -1.07 4.72 -11.36
C GLN A 24 -0.68 6.10 -10.80
N HIS A 25 -1.00 6.37 -9.53
CA HIS A 25 -0.64 7.64 -8.90
C HIS A 25 0.87 7.79 -8.68
N LEU A 26 1.57 6.69 -8.38
CA LEU A 26 3.03 6.65 -8.30
C LEU A 26 3.70 6.90 -9.66
N GLU A 27 3.20 6.30 -10.73
CA GLU A 27 3.70 6.50 -12.10
C GLU A 27 3.53 7.96 -12.55
N ASN A 28 2.40 8.58 -12.22
CA ASN A 28 2.15 9.99 -12.52
C ASN A 28 2.85 10.97 -11.55
N LEU A 29 3.37 10.48 -10.42
CA LEU A 29 4.03 11.33 -9.43
C LEU A 29 5.32 11.95 -10.00
N GLU A 30 5.97 11.26 -10.93
CA GLU A 30 7.20 11.70 -11.61
C GLU A 30 6.99 12.94 -12.49
N SER A 31 5.75 13.27 -12.91
CA SER A 31 5.47 14.40 -13.79
C SER A 31 5.08 15.71 -13.08
N ASP A 32 4.43 15.64 -11.90
CA ASP A 32 3.81 16.83 -11.29
C ASP A 32 4.32 17.20 -9.89
N GLY A 33 4.99 16.30 -9.14
CA GLY A 33 5.61 16.57 -7.83
C GLY A 33 4.69 17.10 -6.71
N LYS A 34 3.41 17.40 -7.00
CA LYS A 34 2.48 18.14 -6.14
C LYS A 34 1.45 17.28 -5.44
N ASP A 35 1.39 15.98 -5.75
CA ASP A 35 0.26 15.13 -5.36
C ASP A 35 0.61 14.06 -4.30
N LEU A 36 1.51 14.40 -3.38
CA LEU A 36 1.92 13.54 -2.26
C LEU A 36 0.80 13.36 -1.22
N GLY A 37 -0.05 14.37 -1.03
CA GLY A 37 -1.19 14.30 -0.11
C GLY A 37 -2.21 13.26 -0.54
N LYS A 38 -2.53 13.22 -1.84
CA LYS A 38 -3.41 12.19 -2.42
C LYS A 38 -2.76 10.83 -2.41
N LEU A 39 -1.45 10.73 -2.68
CA LEU A 39 -0.71 9.47 -2.54
C LEU A 39 -0.85 8.90 -1.13
N SER A 40 -0.65 9.73 -0.10
CA SER A 40 -0.79 9.32 1.30
C SER A 40 -2.22 8.88 1.64
N SER A 41 -3.24 9.59 1.14
CA SER A 41 -4.64 9.23 1.34
C SER A 41 -4.99 7.89 0.66
N LEU A 42 -4.58 7.69 -0.59
CA LEU A 42 -4.79 6.44 -1.32
C LEU A 42 -4.06 5.28 -0.64
N TYR A 43 -2.84 5.51 -0.17
CA TYR A 43 -2.07 4.49 0.54
C TYR A 43 -2.75 4.09 1.88
N SER A 44 -3.25 5.05 2.66
CA SER A 44 -4.01 4.77 3.88
C SER A 44 -5.26 3.92 3.60
N GLN A 45 -5.92 4.13 2.46
CA GLN A 45 -7.07 3.30 2.05
C GLN A 45 -6.68 1.87 1.69
N VAL A 46 -5.49 1.65 1.13
CA VAL A 46 -4.95 0.32 0.83
C VAL A 46 -4.56 -0.38 2.13
N ASP A 47 -3.95 0.35 3.06
CA ASP A 47 -3.51 -0.15 4.37
C ASP A 47 -4.68 -0.62 5.27
N ASP A 48 -5.77 0.16 5.33
CA ASP A 48 -7.01 -0.22 6.02
C ASP A 48 -7.58 -1.53 5.44
N LYS A 49 -7.67 -1.62 4.10
CA LYS A 49 -8.23 -2.80 3.42
C LYS A 49 -7.35 -4.02 3.62
N PHE A 50 -6.03 -3.86 3.57
CA PHE A 50 -5.08 -4.92 3.84
C PHE A 50 -5.23 -5.44 5.28
N SER A 51 -5.30 -4.53 6.26
CA SER A 51 -5.50 -4.89 7.66
C SER A 51 -6.79 -5.68 7.89
N ARG A 52 -7.88 -5.29 7.23
CA ARG A 52 -9.17 -6.01 7.30
C ARG A 52 -9.12 -7.38 6.62
N LEU A 53 -8.39 -7.50 5.51
CA LEU A 53 -8.14 -8.79 4.85
C LEU A 53 -7.35 -9.74 5.75
N GLU A 54 -6.33 -9.24 6.45
CA GLU A 54 -5.55 -10.04 7.40
C GLU A 54 -6.41 -10.62 8.52
N VAL A 55 -7.32 -9.82 9.07
CA VAL A 55 -8.23 -10.25 10.14
C VAL A 55 -9.15 -11.36 9.64
N ILE A 56 -9.84 -11.15 8.51
CA ILE A 56 -10.78 -12.13 7.95
C ILE A 56 -10.06 -13.42 7.53
N GLN A 57 -8.85 -13.31 6.98
CA GLN A 57 -8.06 -14.47 6.62
C GLN A 57 -7.70 -15.30 7.86
N LYS A 58 -7.30 -14.65 8.96
CA LYS A 58 -7.04 -15.33 10.25
C LYS A 58 -8.30 -15.98 10.81
N GLU A 59 -9.45 -15.29 10.80
CA GLU A 59 -10.72 -15.86 11.27
C GLU A 59 -11.14 -17.09 10.46
N ILE A 60 -11.02 -17.03 9.13
CA ILE A 60 -11.29 -18.18 8.25
C ILE A 60 -10.35 -19.33 8.57
N THR A 61 -9.04 -19.07 8.71
CA THR A 61 -8.05 -20.09 9.05
C THR A 61 -8.32 -20.71 10.42
N SER A 62 -8.65 -19.92 11.45
CA SER A 62 -8.99 -20.42 12.79
C SER A 62 -10.22 -21.34 12.76
N LEU A 63 -11.30 -20.92 12.09
CA LEU A 63 -12.52 -21.73 11.99
C LEU A 63 -12.31 -23.05 11.22
N LEU A 64 -11.37 -23.06 10.26
CA LEU A 64 -11.01 -24.26 9.51
C LEU A 64 -10.12 -25.21 10.30
N LEU A 65 -9.16 -24.70 11.06
CA LEU A 65 -8.31 -25.51 11.93
C LEU A 65 -9.14 -26.25 13.00
N GLU A 66 -10.24 -25.64 13.46
CA GLU A 66 -11.21 -26.28 14.36
C GLU A 66 -12.09 -27.34 13.67
N ASN A 67 -12.24 -27.29 12.34
CA ASN A 67 -13.07 -28.19 11.53
C ASN A 67 -12.20 -29.06 10.61
N THR A 68 -11.58 -30.10 11.16
CA THR A 68 -10.63 -31.04 10.51
C THR A 68 -11.17 -31.86 9.31
N SER A 69 -12.27 -31.47 8.66
CA SER A 69 -12.99 -32.30 7.68
C SER A 69 -12.85 -31.89 6.19
N THR A 70 -12.36 -30.70 5.83
CA THR A 70 -12.37 -30.28 4.41
C THR A 70 -11.13 -29.48 4.03
N HIS A 71 -10.00 -30.17 3.86
CA HIS A 71 -8.71 -29.60 3.47
C HIS A 71 -8.59 -29.30 1.96
N SER A 72 -9.38 -30.00 1.13
CA SER A 72 -9.22 -29.99 -0.35
C SER A 72 -9.77 -28.75 -1.06
N GLU A 73 -10.68 -27.98 -0.44
CA GLU A 73 -11.23 -26.75 -1.05
C GLU A 73 -10.32 -25.52 -0.83
N PHE A 74 -9.21 -25.68 -0.09
CA PHE A 74 -8.43 -24.55 0.41
C PHE A 74 -7.26 -24.14 -0.50
N GLU A 75 -6.74 -25.05 -1.33
CA GLU A 75 -5.45 -24.87 -2.01
C GLU A 75 -5.51 -23.81 -3.14
N ALA A 76 -6.53 -23.88 -4.01
CA ALA A 76 -6.67 -22.93 -5.13
C ALA A 76 -7.03 -21.49 -4.66
N ASP A 77 -7.75 -21.36 -3.55
CA ASP A 77 -8.16 -20.06 -2.99
C ASP A 77 -7.06 -19.41 -2.13
N PHE A 78 -6.10 -20.22 -1.65
CA PHE A 78 -4.94 -19.77 -0.86
C PHE A 78 -3.80 -19.24 -1.75
N GLU A 79 -3.55 -19.86 -2.90
CA GLU A 79 -2.55 -19.38 -3.88
C GLU A 79 -2.91 -17.95 -4.37
N ALA A 80 -4.19 -17.70 -4.63
CA ALA A 80 -4.70 -16.37 -4.97
C ALA A 80 -4.74 -15.40 -3.77
N ALA A 81 -4.48 -15.89 -2.55
CA ALA A 81 -4.32 -15.09 -1.33
C ALA A 81 -2.86 -14.67 -1.08
N GLU A 82 -1.86 -15.42 -1.52
CA GLU A 82 -0.46 -14.97 -1.42
C GLU A 82 -0.16 -13.78 -2.34
N SER A 83 -0.73 -13.76 -3.56
CA SER A 83 -0.47 -12.71 -4.54
C SER A 83 -0.81 -11.28 -4.07
N TYR A 84 -1.79 -11.07 -3.16
CA TYR A 84 -2.11 -9.72 -2.69
C TYR A 84 -1.14 -9.20 -1.62
N ARG A 85 -0.48 -10.08 -0.85
CA ARG A 85 0.51 -9.70 0.17
C ARG A 85 1.78 -9.16 -0.48
N ASP A 86 2.28 -9.85 -1.49
CA ASP A 86 3.44 -9.39 -2.27
C ASP A 86 3.16 -8.06 -2.95
N ASN A 87 1.96 -7.92 -3.53
CA ASN A 87 1.52 -6.66 -4.12
C ASN A 87 1.46 -5.51 -3.09
N TYR A 88 1.01 -5.78 -1.86
CA TYR A 88 1.00 -4.79 -0.79
C TYR A 88 2.43 -4.39 -0.37
N LEU A 89 3.34 -5.35 -0.23
CA LEU A 89 4.74 -5.09 0.16
C LEU A 89 5.51 -4.30 -0.91
N ASP A 90 5.31 -4.63 -2.18
CA ASP A 90 5.84 -3.86 -3.31
C ASP A 90 5.34 -2.40 -3.27
N LEU A 91 4.02 -2.24 -3.10
CA LEU A 91 3.40 -0.91 -2.98
C LEU A 91 3.94 -0.13 -1.79
N LYS A 92 4.01 -0.75 -0.61
CA LYS A 92 4.55 -0.14 0.60
C LYS A 92 5.97 0.37 0.39
N THR A 93 6.83 -0.47 -0.17
CA THR A 93 8.23 -0.13 -0.44
C THR A 93 8.34 1.06 -1.39
N LYS A 94 7.56 1.06 -2.49
CA LYS A 94 7.54 2.16 -3.46
C LYS A 94 7.01 3.47 -2.86
N VAL A 95 5.89 3.42 -2.13
CA VAL A 95 5.33 4.61 -1.47
C VAL A 95 6.32 5.19 -0.46
N GLU A 96 6.93 4.35 0.38
CA GLU A 96 7.93 4.80 1.33
C GLU A 96 9.15 5.42 0.64
N ALA A 97 9.62 4.86 -0.47
CA ALA A 97 10.72 5.40 -1.26
C ALA A 97 10.37 6.78 -1.85
N SER A 98 9.19 6.94 -2.45
CA SER A 98 8.73 8.24 -2.99
C SER A 98 8.59 9.30 -1.89
N LEU A 99 8.05 8.94 -0.72
CA LEU A 99 7.94 9.84 0.43
C LEU A 99 9.32 10.21 1.03
N LYS A 100 10.28 9.27 1.06
CA LYS A 100 11.65 9.55 1.51
C LYS A 100 12.42 10.42 0.52
N SER A 101 12.29 10.14 -0.78
CA SER A 101 12.92 10.91 -1.86
C SER A 101 12.46 12.37 -1.84
N SER A 102 11.15 12.63 -1.69
CA SER A 102 10.63 13.99 -1.59
C SER A 102 11.14 14.76 -0.35
N ARG A 103 11.30 14.10 0.81
CA ARG A 103 11.93 14.71 2.00
C ARG A 103 13.42 15.03 1.76
N GLY A 104 14.14 14.14 1.06
CA GLY A 104 15.53 14.37 0.66
C GLY A 104 15.71 15.57 -0.25
N LEU A 105 14.82 15.72 -1.24
CA LEU A 105 14.77 16.88 -2.15
C LEU A 105 14.48 18.18 -1.41
N PHE A 106 13.55 18.17 -0.44
CA PHE A 106 13.23 19.36 0.36
C PHE A 106 14.43 19.82 1.19
N ASN A 107 15.15 18.89 1.82
CA ASN A 107 16.36 19.19 2.59
C ASN A 107 17.50 19.70 1.70
N ALA A 108 17.68 19.13 0.50
CA ALA A 108 18.68 19.58 -0.46
C ALA A 108 18.38 20.99 -1.00
N LEU A 109 17.12 21.29 -1.32
CA LEU A 109 16.68 22.62 -1.77
C LEU A 109 16.78 23.67 -0.65
N GLN A 110 16.48 23.30 0.61
CA GLN A 110 16.69 24.18 1.76
C GLN A 110 18.18 24.50 1.95
N TRP A 111 19.07 23.51 1.79
CA TRP A 111 20.52 23.71 1.86
C TRP A 111 21.05 24.61 0.75
N THR A 112 20.55 24.48 -0.49
CA THR A 112 20.98 25.34 -1.60
C THR A 112 20.45 26.77 -1.45
N MET A 113 19.20 26.97 -0.99
CA MET A 113 18.64 28.31 -0.73
C MET A 113 19.36 29.03 0.41
N HIS A 114 19.71 28.33 1.50
CA HIS A 114 20.44 28.93 2.62
C HIS A 114 21.87 29.34 2.20
N ARG A 115 22.53 28.52 1.38
CA ARG A 115 23.87 28.83 0.84
C ARG A 115 23.85 30.02 -0.13
N ASN A 116 22.83 30.15 -0.97
CA ASN A 116 22.68 31.24 -1.93
C ASN A 116 22.20 32.58 -1.30
N SER A 117 21.72 32.54 -0.05
CA SER A 117 21.36 33.73 0.73
C SER A 117 22.55 34.29 1.50
N SER A 118 23.51 33.45 1.88
CA SER A 118 24.76 33.87 2.55
C SER A 118 25.73 34.60 1.61
N CYS A 119 25.68 34.34 0.30
CA CYS A 119 26.55 35.01 -0.68
C CYS A 119 26.06 36.39 -1.15
N ARG A 120 24.89 36.86 -0.70
CA ARG A 120 24.31 38.15 -1.12
C ARG A 120 24.62 39.33 -0.19
N ASN A 121 25.29 39.10 0.94
CA ASN A 121 25.66 40.14 1.92
C ASN A 121 27.16 40.48 1.94
N LEU A 122 27.89 40.12 0.87
CA LEU A 122 29.28 40.50 0.65
C LEU A 122 29.40 41.16 -0.72
N SER A 123 28.90 42.39 -0.84
CA SER A 123 29.23 43.33 -1.91
C SER A 123 29.31 44.74 -1.37
#